data_AF-A0A0E0JK90-F1
#
_entry.id   AF-A0A0E0JK90-F1
#
_cell.length_a   1.000
_cell.length_b   1.000
_cell.length_c   1.000
_cell.angle_alpha   90.00
_cell.angle_beta   90.00
_cell.angle_gamma   90.00
#
_symmetry.space_group_name_H-M   'P 1'
#
loop_
_entity.id
_entity.type
_entity.pdbx_description
1 polymer ?
#
loop_
_entity_poly.entity_id
_entity_poly.type
_entity_poly.pdbx_seq_one_letter_code
_entity_poly.pdbx_strand_id
1 'polypeptide(L)'
;MPRLDAGSHTSADEEDHGHNVGIDDIDGGDNGSTGTDSDVPSCAVCTEPLEWAAVGPCGHRVVCSACAAHVRSAPNPDHRCCVCRTICPTVGVTKAAAAEVTFSTLPAAASHDGRVGEYWYCAAVSAYCDDEQQDEAAKAVVASRRRGDW
;
A
#
# COMPACT_ATOMS: atom_id res chain seq x y z
N MET A 1 79.60 32.34 -36.36
CA MET A 1 80.73 32.33 -35.40
C MET A 1 80.98 33.76 -34.96
N PRO A 2 81.37 34.06 -33.71
CA PRO A 2 81.59 33.20 -32.52
C PRO A 2 80.38 33.22 -31.54
N ARG A 3 80.29 32.28 -30.57
CA ARG A 3 80.43 32.40 -29.08
C ARG A 3 79.45 33.38 -28.37
N LEU A 4 78.78 33.04 -27.25
CA LEU A 4 79.24 32.49 -25.94
C LEU A 4 80.19 33.49 -25.22
N ASP A 5 80.27 33.65 -23.88
CA ASP A 5 79.85 32.92 -22.66
C ASP A 5 79.68 33.97 -21.50
N ALA A 6 78.95 33.87 -20.37
CA ALA A 6 77.74 33.15 -19.88
C ALA A 6 77.30 33.72 -18.46
N GLY A 7 76.03 33.59 -18.01
CA GLY A 7 75.50 34.01 -16.66
C GLY A 7 74.18 34.83 -16.70
N SER A 8 73.31 34.93 -15.66
CA SER A 8 73.33 34.40 -14.28
C SER A 8 71.92 34.27 -13.63
N HIS A 9 71.82 33.31 -12.71
CA HIS A 9 70.75 32.87 -11.77
C HIS A 9 69.89 33.92 -11.00
N THR A 10 68.58 33.63 -10.88
CA THR A 10 67.75 33.29 -9.68
C THR A 10 66.36 32.83 -10.19
N SER A 11 65.46 32.07 -9.56
CA SER A 11 65.38 31.10 -8.45
C SER A 11 63.86 30.87 -8.21
N ALA A 12 63.47 29.62 -7.93
CA ALA A 12 62.23 29.20 -7.24
C ALA A 12 60.85 29.17 -7.96
N ASP A 13 60.00 28.34 -7.34
CA ASP A 13 58.52 28.21 -7.38
C ASP A 13 57.83 27.43 -8.52
N GLU A 14 57.37 26.23 -8.12
CA GLU A 14 56.16 25.47 -8.51
C GLU A 14 56.03 24.76 -9.88
N GLU A 15 56.26 23.45 -9.79
CA GLU A 15 55.52 22.36 -10.46
C GLU A 15 54.00 22.44 -10.11
N ASP A 16 53.03 21.70 -10.66
CA ASP A 16 53.04 20.45 -11.43
C ASP A 16 51.81 20.34 -12.36
N HIS A 17 51.86 19.37 -13.28
CA HIS A 17 50.92 18.98 -14.33
C HIS A 17 49.40 19.23 -14.13
N GLY A 18 48.76 19.65 -15.23
CA GLY A 18 47.30 19.74 -15.35
C GLY A 18 46.62 18.37 -15.29
N HIS A 19 45.93 18.11 -14.19
CA HIS A 19 45.19 16.86 -13.98
C HIS A 19 43.88 16.88 -14.75
N ASN A 20 43.76 15.96 -15.70
CA ASN A 20 42.51 15.67 -16.40
C ASN A 20 41.58 14.92 -15.45
N VAL A 21 40.32 15.35 -15.36
CA VAL A 21 39.27 14.56 -14.70
C VAL A 21 38.89 13.44 -15.65
N GLY A 22 39.42 12.24 -15.38
CA GLY A 22 38.81 11.02 -15.86
C GLY A 22 37.40 10.91 -15.29
N ILE A 23 36.45 10.44 -16.12
CA ILE A 23 35.16 9.99 -15.61
C ILE A 23 35.38 8.53 -15.23
N ASP A 24 35.61 8.27 -13.94
CA ASP A 24 35.64 6.90 -13.44
C ASP A 24 34.29 6.23 -13.70
N ASP A 25 34.32 5.02 -14.25
CA ASP A 25 33.11 4.21 -14.44
C ASP A 25 32.45 3.97 -13.08
N ILE A 26 31.20 4.45 -12.94
CA ILE A 26 30.36 4.13 -11.79
C ILE A 26 29.90 2.67 -11.95
N ASP A 27 30.76 1.74 -11.52
CA ASP A 27 30.40 0.34 -11.29
C ASP A 27 29.47 0.28 -10.08
N GLY A 28 28.22 0.67 -10.34
CA GLY A 28 27.11 0.74 -9.39
C GLY A 28 26.63 -0.66 -9.03
N GLY A 29 27.49 -1.42 -8.37
CA GLY A 29 27.20 -2.72 -7.78
C GLY A 29 26.19 -2.58 -6.65
N ASP A 30 24.91 -2.38 -7.01
CA ASP A 30 23.81 -2.25 -6.06
C ASP A 30 23.51 -3.61 -5.43
N ASN A 31 24.30 -3.87 -4.38
CA ASN A 31 24.17 -4.85 -3.32
C ASN A 31 22.86 -5.64 -3.37
N GLY A 32 22.95 -6.90 -3.80
CA GLY A 32 21.83 -7.83 -3.97
C GLY A 32 21.03 -8.03 -2.68
N SER A 33 20.08 -7.14 -2.46
CA SER A 33 19.08 -7.23 -1.41
C SER A 33 18.02 -8.23 -1.82
N THR A 34 18.42 -9.51 -1.92
CA THR A 34 17.54 -10.68 -1.95
C THR A 34 16.93 -10.87 -0.56
N GLY A 35 16.34 -9.80 -0.03
CA GLY A 35 15.44 -9.87 1.10
C GLY A 35 14.22 -10.64 0.64
N THR A 36 14.09 -11.89 1.12
CA THR A 36 12.83 -12.63 1.02
C THR A 36 11.82 -12.06 2.03
N ASP A 37 11.60 -10.75 1.94
CA ASP A 37 10.39 -10.15 2.48
C ASP A 37 9.25 -10.74 1.67
N SER A 38 8.35 -11.44 2.36
CA SER A 38 7.14 -11.91 1.71
C SER A 38 6.25 -10.68 1.59
N ASP A 39 6.18 -10.12 0.39
CA ASP A 39 5.52 -8.85 0.04
C ASP A 39 4.02 -8.87 0.45
N VAL A 40 3.79 -8.67 1.75
CA VAL A 40 2.48 -8.73 2.38
C VAL A 40 1.81 -7.40 2.05
N PRO A 41 0.69 -7.40 1.30
CA PRO A 41 -0.01 -6.17 0.99
C PRO A 41 -0.36 -5.45 2.30
N SER A 42 -0.15 -4.15 2.35
CA SER A 42 -0.47 -3.33 3.51
C SER A 42 -1.73 -2.49 3.24
N CYS A 43 -2.49 -2.19 4.29
CA CYS A 43 -3.70 -1.39 4.18
C CYS A 43 -3.37 0.06 3.81
N ALA A 44 -3.92 0.58 2.71
CA ALA A 44 -3.75 1.95 2.24
C ALA A 44 -4.40 3.03 3.13
N VAL A 45 -4.86 2.67 4.35
CA VAL A 45 -5.48 3.58 5.33
C VAL A 45 -4.71 3.56 6.66
N CYS A 46 -4.50 2.39 7.26
CA CYS A 46 -3.78 2.25 8.54
C CYS A 46 -2.32 1.78 8.40
N THR A 47 -1.85 1.44 7.20
CA THR A 47 -0.52 0.85 6.90
C THR A 47 -0.20 -0.50 7.55
N GLU A 48 -1.14 -1.08 8.30
CA GLU A 48 -1.03 -2.42 8.88
C GLU A 48 -1.10 -3.55 7.82
N PRO A 49 -0.52 -4.73 8.08
CA PRO A 49 -0.57 -5.87 7.16
C PRO A 49 -2.00 -6.31 6.87
N LEU A 50 -2.32 -6.45 5.59
CA LEU A 50 -3.65 -6.74 5.08
C LEU A 50 -3.96 -8.24 5.14
N GLU A 51 -4.15 -8.81 6.34
CA GLU A 51 -4.57 -10.23 6.41
C GLU A 51 -5.99 -10.41 5.83
N TRP A 52 -6.90 -9.48 6.10
CA TRP A 52 -8.29 -9.48 5.62
C TRP A 52 -8.57 -8.23 4.78
N ALA A 53 -8.80 -8.43 3.49
CA ALA A 53 -9.03 -7.36 2.52
C ALA A 53 -10.52 -7.18 2.23
N ALA A 54 -10.99 -5.93 2.29
CA ALA A 54 -12.27 -5.54 1.71
C ALA A 54 -12.10 -5.32 0.19
N VAL A 55 -12.72 -6.20 -0.59
CA VAL A 55 -12.70 -6.21 -2.06
C VAL A 55 -14.02 -5.66 -2.58
N GLY A 56 -13.99 -4.82 -3.60
CA GLY A 56 -15.21 -4.40 -4.32
C GLY A 56 -15.40 -5.18 -5.63
N PRO A 57 -16.54 -5.02 -6.34
CA PRO A 57 -16.75 -5.57 -7.68
C PRO A 57 -15.73 -5.08 -8.72
N CYS A 58 -14.91 -4.07 -8.40
CA CYS A 58 -13.76 -3.64 -9.17
C CYS A 58 -12.45 -4.43 -8.89
N GLY A 59 -12.48 -5.53 -8.13
CA GLY A 59 -11.36 -6.44 -7.86
C GLY A 59 -10.23 -5.94 -6.93
N HIS A 60 -10.09 -4.62 -6.75
CA HIS A 60 -9.03 -4.01 -5.94
C HIS A 60 -9.09 -4.43 -4.45
N ARG A 61 -7.93 -4.78 -3.89
CA ARG A 61 -7.75 -5.31 -2.51
C ARG A 61 -6.72 -4.49 -1.71
N VAL A 62 -7.08 -3.30 -1.22
CA VAL A 62 -6.10 -2.40 -0.58
C VAL A 62 -6.55 -1.78 0.75
N VAL A 63 -7.70 -2.19 1.30
CA VAL A 63 -8.23 -1.68 2.57
C VAL A 63 -8.60 -2.85 3.48
N CYS A 64 -8.18 -2.81 4.74
CA CYS A 64 -8.49 -3.88 5.69
C CYS A 64 -9.97 -3.86 6.11
N SER A 65 -10.47 -4.99 6.62
CA SER A 65 -11.85 -5.14 7.10
C SER A 65 -12.27 -4.02 8.07
N ALA A 66 -11.45 -3.71 9.07
CA ALA A 66 -11.70 -2.66 10.05
C ALA A 66 -11.76 -1.23 9.43
N CYS A 67 -10.81 -0.87 8.55
CA CYS A 67 -10.82 0.43 7.89
C CYS A 67 -11.99 0.58 6.91
N ALA A 68 -12.33 -0.49 6.18
CA ALA A 68 -13.50 -0.51 5.31
C ALA A 68 -14.80 -0.37 6.11
N ALA A 69 -14.90 -1.05 7.26
CA ALA A 69 -16.02 -0.89 8.18
C ALA A 69 -16.13 0.55 8.71
N HIS A 70 -15.03 1.19 9.10
CA HIS A 70 -15.06 2.57 9.58
C HIS A 70 -15.51 3.56 8.49
N VAL A 71 -14.96 3.45 7.26
CA VAL A 71 -15.32 4.35 6.15
C VAL A 71 -16.77 4.17 5.70
N ARG A 72 -17.26 2.92 5.67
CA ARG A 72 -18.59 2.58 5.13
C ARG A 72 -19.72 2.67 6.17
N SER A 73 -19.39 2.86 7.45
CA SER A 73 -20.35 3.19 8.53
C SER A 73 -20.30 4.65 9.00
N ALA A 74 -19.54 5.51 8.31
CA ALA A 74 -19.54 6.95 8.55
C ALA A 74 -20.93 7.57 8.21
N PRO A 75 -21.28 8.75 8.76
CA PRO A 75 -22.59 9.39 8.50
C PRO A 75 -22.77 9.84 7.03
N ASN A 76 -21.65 10.01 6.33
CA ASN A 76 -21.57 10.17 4.88
C ASN A 76 -20.55 9.13 4.36
N PRO A 77 -20.98 7.88 4.09
CA PRO A 77 -20.06 6.79 3.77
C PRO A 77 -19.55 6.89 2.32
N ASP A 78 -18.24 6.76 2.09
CA ASP A 78 -17.71 6.62 0.72
C ASP A 78 -17.75 5.14 0.30
N HIS A 79 -18.69 4.81 -0.57
CA HIS A 79 -18.80 3.48 -1.17
C HIS A 79 -17.90 3.29 -2.39
N ARG A 80 -17.03 4.25 -2.75
CA ARG A 80 -16.13 4.14 -3.90
C ARG A 80 -14.82 3.42 -3.55
N CYS A 81 -14.27 2.68 -4.51
CA CYS A 81 -12.90 2.19 -4.42
C CYS A 81 -11.92 3.36 -4.23
N CYS A 82 -10.96 3.25 -3.31
CA CYS A 82 -9.91 4.27 -3.14
C CYS A 82 -8.92 4.33 -4.33
N VAL A 83 -8.74 3.24 -5.07
CA VAL A 83 -7.87 3.19 -6.26
C VAL A 83 -8.58 3.73 -7.50
N CYS A 84 -9.59 3.02 -8.01
CA CYS A 84 -10.23 3.36 -9.30
C CYS A 84 -11.45 4.29 -9.19
N ARG A 85 -11.87 4.69 -7.98
CA ARG A 85 -13.07 5.51 -7.68
C ARG A 85 -14.42 4.97 -8.20
N THR A 86 -14.44 3.79 -8.81
CA THR A 86 -15.66 3.01 -9.12
C THR A 86 -16.53 2.83 -7.88
N ILE A 87 -17.85 2.94 -8.05
CA ILE A 87 -18.81 2.75 -6.95
C ILE A 87 -18.92 1.25 -6.64
N CYS A 88 -18.60 0.88 -5.40
CA CYS A 88 -18.67 -0.46 -4.84
C CYS A 88 -19.82 -0.50 -3.80
N PRO A 89 -21.09 -0.65 -4.22
CA PRO A 89 -22.23 -0.56 -3.32
C PRO A 89 -22.12 -1.61 -2.20
N THR A 90 -21.71 -2.82 -2.54
CA THR A 90 -21.29 -3.88 -1.63
C THR A 90 -19.78 -4.15 -1.76
N VAL A 91 -19.20 -4.76 -0.72
CA VAL A 91 -17.83 -5.29 -0.69
C VAL A 91 -17.82 -6.70 -0.08
N GLY A 92 -16.83 -7.52 -0.43
CA GLY A 92 -16.54 -8.79 0.23
C GLY A 92 -15.26 -8.69 1.05
N VAL A 93 -15.32 -9.02 2.33
CA VAL A 93 -14.19 -9.19 3.22
C VAL A 93 -13.72 -10.64 3.13
N THR A 94 -12.51 -10.84 2.62
CA THR A 94 -11.89 -12.16 2.48
C THR A 94 -10.41 -12.11 2.87
N LYS A 95 -9.81 -13.24 3.22
CA LYS A 95 -8.38 -13.31 3.55
C LYS A 95 -7.57 -12.94 2.31
N ALA A 96 -6.53 -12.12 2.41
CA ALA A 96 -5.88 -11.53 1.23
C ALA A 96 -5.27 -12.58 0.26
N ALA A 97 -4.83 -13.72 0.80
CA ALA A 97 -4.33 -14.87 0.05
C ALA A 97 -5.44 -15.76 -0.60
N ALA A 98 -6.72 -15.47 -0.36
CA ALA A 98 -7.84 -16.23 -0.93
C ALA A 98 -8.16 -15.83 -2.39
N ALA A 99 -8.96 -16.65 -3.06
CA ALA A 99 -9.41 -16.43 -4.44
C ALA A 99 -10.29 -15.16 -4.60
N GLU A 100 -10.75 -14.89 -5.83
CA GLU A 100 -11.61 -13.74 -6.12
C GLU A 100 -13.01 -13.85 -5.50
N VAL A 101 -13.53 -12.71 -5.00
CA VAL A 101 -14.90 -12.63 -4.48
C VAL A 101 -15.86 -12.66 -5.68
N THR A 102 -16.59 -13.76 -5.86
CA THR A 102 -17.54 -13.91 -6.97
C THR A 102 -18.86 -13.20 -6.64
N PHE A 103 -18.91 -11.88 -6.87
CA PHE A 103 -20.08 -11.04 -6.58
C PHE A 103 -21.38 -11.51 -7.24
N SER A 104 -21.31 -12.22 -8.37
CA SER A 104 -22.46 -12.86 -9.04
C SER A 104 -23.07 -14.03 -8.26
N THR A 105 -22.31 -14.63 -7.34
CA THR A 105 -22.71 -15.77 -6.49
C THR A 105 -23.23 -15.30 -5.13
N LEU A 106 -22.87 -14.07 -4.70
CA LEU A 106 -23.32 -13.52 -3.42
C LEU A 106 -24.85 -13.37 -3.42
N PRO A 107 -25.55 -13.84 -2.37
CA PRO A 107 -26.99 -13.67 -2.27
C PRO A 107 -27.34 -12.18 -2.17
N ALA A 108 -28.50 -11.79 -2.72
CA ALA A 108 -28.92 -10.39 -2.77
C ALA A 108 -28.84 -9.71 -1.40
N ALA A 109 -28.31 -8.48 -1.38
CA ALA A 109 -27.99 -7.74 -0.15
C ALA A 109 -29.17 -7.72 0.82
N ALA A 110 -28.98 -8.33 2.00
CA ALA A 110 -30.06 -8.51 2.95
C ALA A 110 -30.47 -7.18 3.59
N SER A 111 -31.77 -7.02 3.87
CA SER A 111 -32.31 -5.84 4.56
C SER A 111 -31.93 -5.78 6.05
N HIS A 112 -31.24 -6.80 6.57
CA HIS A 112 -30.85 -6.97 7.97
C HIS A 112 -29.45 -7.56 8.06
N ASP A 113 -28.84 -7.41 9.25
CA ASP A 113 -27.55 -7.97 9.62
C ASP A 113 -27.66 -9.47 9.94
N GLY A 114 -26.65 -10.26 9.58
CA GLY A 114 -26.54 -11.68 9.95
C GLY A 114 -26.17 -12.61 8.79
N ARG A 115 -26.35 -13.92 8.99
CA ARG A 115 -25.93 -14.95 8.04
C ARG A 115 -26.86 -15.05 6.82
N VAL A 116 -26.29 -14.99 5.62
CA VAL A 116 -27.00 -15.07 4.33
C VAL A 116 -26.38 -16.19 3.49
N GLY A 117 -26.98 -17.39 3.57
CA GLY A 117 -26.40 -18.59 2.97
C GLY A 117 -25.16 -19.05 3.75
N GLU A 118 -24.03 -19.14 3.07
CA GLU A 118 -22.75 -19.51 3.70
C GLU A 118 -22.06 -18.31 4.35
N TYR A 119 -22.20 -17.12 3.76
CA TYR A 119 -21.60 -15.84 4.17
C TYR A 119 -22.34 -15.16 5.32
N TRP A 120 -21.65 -14.22 5.97
CA TRP A 120 -22.24 -13.24 6.88
C TRP A 120 -22.37 -11.88 6.17
N TYR A 121 -23.39 -11.09 6.51
CA TYR A 121 -23.61 -9.77 5.91
C TYR A 121 -23.89 -8.71 6.98
N CYS A 122 -23.01 -7.71 7.08
CA CYS A 122 -23.22 -6.56 7.93
C CYS A 122 -23.83 -5.40 7.12
N ALA A 123 -25.13 -5.18 7.32
CA ALA A 123 -25.89 -4.15 6.62
C ALA A 123 -25.39 -2.72 6.90
N ALA A 124 -24.81 -2.47 8.08
CA ALA A 124 -24.32 -1.14 8.49
C ALA A 124 -23.04 -0.67 7.75
N VAL A 125 -22.38 -1.59 7.03
CA VAL A 125 -21.19 -1.31 6.20
C VAL A 125 -21.37 -1.81 4.75
N SER A 126 -22.53 -2.41 4.45
CA SER A 126 -22.82 -3.15 3.21
C SER A 126 -21.66 -4.05 2.79
N ALA A 127 -21.26 -4.96 3.67
CA ALA A 127 -20.15 -5.88 3.47
C ALA A 127 -20.57 -7.33 3.73
N TYR A 128 -20.05 -8.26 2.93
CA TYR A 128 -20.15 -9.70 3.17
C TYR A 128 -18.82 -10.20 3.76
N CYS A 129 -18.87 -11.01 4.80
CA CYS A 129 -17.71 -11.67 5.39
C CYS A 129 -17.77 -13.18 5.13
N ASP A 130 -16.64 -13.77 4.75
CA ASP A 130 -16.45 -15.23 4.67
C ASP A 130 -16.42 -15.88 6.08
N ASP A 131 -16.07 -15.08 7.09
CA ASP A 131 -15.81 -15.48 8.47
C ASP A 131 -16.66 -14.67 9.47
N GLU A 132 -17.17 -15.35 10.51
CA GLU A 132 -18.04 -14.78 11.56
C GLU A 132 -17.30 -13.76 12.44
N GLN A 133 -16.01 -13.97 12.70
CA GLN A 133 -15.20 -13.08 13.52
C GLN A 133 -14.92 -11.74 12.81
N GLN A 134 -14.79 -11.75 11.48
CA GLN A 134 -14.72 -10.52 10.68
C GLN A 134 -16.06 -9.75 10.64
N ASP A 135 -17.20 -10.45 10.63
CA ASP A 135 -18.53 -9.84 10.71
C ASP A 135 -18.75 -9.16 12.08
N GLU A 136 -18.47 -9.87 13.17
CA GLU A 136 -18.55 -9.30 14.52
C GLU A 136 -17.51 -8.19 14.76
N ALA A 137 -16.31 -8.27 14.17
CA ALA A 137 -15.34 -7.18 14.23
C ALA A 137 -15.82 -5.93 13.46
N ALA A 138 -16.46 -6.08 12.30
CA ALA A 138 -17.08 -4.98 11.58
C ALA A 138 -18.21 -4.33 12.41
N LYS A 139 -19.05 -5.14 13.07
CA LYS A 139 -20.08 -4.67 14.00
C LYS A 139 -19.50 -3.98 15.23
N ALA A 140 -18.38 -4.44 15.77
CA ALA A 140 -17.69 -3.79 16.87
C ALA A 140 -17.20 -2.38 16.48
N VAL A 141 -16.65 -2.21 15.27
CA VAL A 141 -16.27 -0.89 14.71
C VAL A 141 -17.49 0.01 14.51
N VAL A 142 -18.63 -0.52 14.04
CA VAL A 142 -19.90 0.22 13.95
C VAL A 142 -20.40 0.63 15.35
N ALA A 143 -20.25 -0.24 16.34
CA ALA A 143 -20.78 -0.05 17.68
C ALA A 143 -19.96 0.94 18.53
N SER A 144 -18.62 0.94 18.44
CA SER A 144 -17.78 1.95 19.09
C SER A 144 -18.06 3.34 18.53
N ARG A 145 -18.19 3.44 17.20
CA ARG A 145 -18.51 4.69 16.48
C ARG A 145 -19.84 5.33 16.90
N ARG A 146 -20.81 4.54 17.41
CA ARG A 146 -22.07 5.04 18.00
C ARG A 146 -21.92 5.62 19.41
N ARG A 147 -20.79 5.40 20.10
CA ARG A 147 -20.53 5.91 21.46
C ARG A 147 -19.78 7.24 21.49
N GLY A 148 -19.21 7.66 20.35
CA GLY A 148 -18.50 8.95 20.22
C GLY A 148 -17.01 8.92 20.55
N ASP A 149 -16.42 7.73 20.71
CA ASP A 149 -14.97 7.54 20.86
C ASP A 149 -14.23 7.92 19.56
N TRP A 150 -13.38 8.95 19.63
CA TRP A 150 -12.36 9.35 18.65
C TRP A 150 -11.19 10.00 19.40
#